data_AF-A0A932EKC0-F1
#
_entry.id   AF-A0A932EKC0-F1
#
_cell.length_a   1.000
_cell.length_b   1.000
_cell.length_c   1.000
_cell.angle_alpha   90.00
_cell.angle_beta   90.00
_cell.angle_gamma   90.00
#
_symmetry.space_group_name_H-M   'P 1'
#
loop_
_entity.id
_entity.type
_entity.pdbx_description
1 polymer ?
#
loop_
_entity_poly.entity_id
_entity_poly.type
_entity_poly.pdbx_seq_one_letter_code
_entity_poly.pdbx_strand_id
1 'polypeptide(L)'
;MKLPFRSFKFLPKTFLGVDIGTSAIKVVELKRWGERRSLKNYAELQSSSLYDKPFRTFEKNTLLLSKQDVARVLKAILQEA
;
A
#
# COMPACT_ATOMS: atom_id res chain seq x y z
N MET A 1 39.55 -7.06 -22.55
CA MET A 1 38.31 -7.87 -22.48
C MET A 1 37.26 -7.04 -21.74
N LYS A 2 36.28 -6.45 -22.44
CA LYS A 2 35.24 -5.60 -21.82
C LYS A 2 34.13 -6.52 -21.28
N LEU A 3 33.92 -6.50 -19.97
CA LEU A 3 32.78 -7.17 -19.33
C LEU A 3 31.48 -6.67 -19.96
N PRO A 4 30.52 -7.54 -20.32
CA PRO A 4 29.26 -7.07 -20.86
C PRO A 4 28.53 -6.35 -19.73
N PHE A 5 28.31 -5.05 -19.90
CA PHE A 5 27.44 -4.25 -19.05
C PHE A 5 26.05 -4.89 -19.07
N ARG A 6 25.75 -5.73 -18.07
CA ARG A 6 24.42 -6.30 -17.87
C ARG A 6 23.48 -5.13 -17.61
N SER A 7 22.61 -4.85 -18.57
CA SER A 7 21.63 -3.78 -18.44
C SER A 7 20.64 -4.14 -17.33
N PHE A 8 20.81 -3.53 -16.14
CA PHE A 8 19.89 -3.63 -14.98
C PHE A 8 18.43 -3.25 -15.29
N LYS A 9 18.11 -2.86 -16.54
CA LYS A 9 16.77 -2.55 -17.04
C LYS A 9 15.85 -3.77 -17.17
N PHE A 10 16.40 -4.99 -17.22
CA PHE A 10 15.62 -6.22 -17.43
C PHE A 10 15.43 -7.09 -16.18
N LEU A 11 15.92 -6.66 -15.02
CA LEU A 11 15.67 -7.39 -13.77
C LEU A 11 14.22 -7.18 -13.31
N PRO A 12 13.53 -8.23 -12.84
CA PRO A 12 12.19 -8.08 -12.28
C PRO A 12 12.26 -7.16 -11.06
N LYS A 13 11.40 -6.14 -11.04
CA LYS A 13 11.27 -5.20 -9.92
C LYS A 13 9.85 -5.24 -9.38
N THR A 14 9.73 -4.98 -8.10
CA THR A 14 8.45 -4.89 -7.42
C THR A 14 8.30 -3.51 -6.81
N PHE A 15 7.10 -2.95 -6.88
CA PHE A 15 6.78 -1.61 -6.43
C PHE A 15 5.58 -1.70 -5.50
N LEU A 16 5.70 -1.09 -4.32
CA LEU A 16 4.59 -0.95 -3.39
C LEU A 16 4.07 0.49 -3.49
N GLY A 17 2.78 0.64 -3.78
CA GLY A 17 2.06 1.91 -3.70
C GLY A 17 1.13 1.87 -2.49
N VAL A 18 1.14 2.94 -1.71
CA VAL A 18 0.25 3.12 -0.56
C VAL A 18 -0.46 4.45 -0.72
N ASP A 19 -1.78 4.41 -0.78
CA ASP A 19 -2.66 5.58 -0.81
C ASP A 19 -3.41 5.65 0.52
N ILE A 20 -3.22 6.76 1.25
CA ILE A 20 -3.83 6.99 2.57
C ILE A 20 -4.86 8.10 2.39
N GLY A 21 -6.08 7.69 2.05
CA GLY A 21 -7.22 8.58 1.96
C GLY A 21 -7.98 8.66 3.27
N THR A 22 -8.85 9.66 3.38
CA THR A 22 -9.75 9.84 4.51
C THR A 22 -10.78 8.70 4.62
N SER A 23 -11.24 8.18 3.49
CA SER A 23 -12.25 7.11 3.43
C SER A 23 -11.65 5.72 3.53
N ALA A 24 -10.44 5.52 3.01
CA ALA A 24 -9.80 4.22 2.94
C ALA A 24 -8.27 4.33 2.82
N ILE A 25 -7.59 3.29 3.29
CA ILE A 25 -6.20 3.01 2.95
C ILE A 25 -6.19 1.96 1.84
N LYS A 26 -5.49 2.22 0.75
CA LYS A 26 -5.30 1.28 -0.36
C LYS A 26 -3.82 0.95 -0.51
N VAL A 27 -3.52 -0.33 -0.72
CA VAL A 27 -2.16 -0.82 -0.91
C VAL A 27 -2.14 -1.63 -2.20
N VAL A 28 -1.17 -1.34 -3.06
CA VAL A 28 -0.99 -2.03 -4.34
C VAL A 28 0.45 -2.49 -4.48
N GLU A 29 0.63 -3.75 -4.85
CA GLU A 29 1.93 -4.29 -5.21
C GLU A 29 1.95 -4.56 -6.72
N LEU A 30 2.84 -3.90 -7.44
CA LEU A 30 3.02 -4.08 -8.88
C LEU A 30 4.37 -4.74 -9.16
N LYS A 31 4.37 -5.75 -10.02
CA LYS A 31 5.59 -6.33 -10.58
C LYS A 31 5.84 -5.74 -11.97
N ARG A 32 7.09 -5.37 -12.27
CA ARG A 32 7.54 -4.94 -13.60
C ARG A 32 8.61 -5.87 -14.13
N TRP A 33 8.45 -6.29 -15.37
CA TRP A 33 9.48 -6.96 -16.17
C TRP A 33 9.56 -6.24 -17.52
N GLY A 34 10.67 -5.54 -17.77
CA GLY A 34 10.77 -4.66 -18.93
C GLY A 34 9.66 -3.60 -18.90
N GLU A 35 8.87 -3.53 -19.97
CA GLU A 35 7.71 -2.62 -20.09
C GLU A 35 6.42 -3.18 -19.49
N ARG A 36 6.34 -4.51 -19.28
CA ARG A 36 5.12 -5.14 -18.77
C ARG A 36 4.97 -4.89 -17.27
N ARG A 37 3.78 -4.45 -16.86
CA ARG A 37 3.37 -4.30 -15.46
C ARG A 37 2.24 -5.28 -15.15
N SER A 38 2.28 -5.89 -13.98
CA SER A 38 1.22 -6.78 -13.50
C SER A 38 0.90 -6.48 -12.04
N LEU A 39 -0.39 -6.55 -11.68
CA LEU A 39 -0.83 -6.50 -10.29
C LEU A 39 -0.42 -7.81 -9.60
N LYS A 40 0.34 -7.70 -8.52
CA LYS A 40 0.75 -8.84 -7.69
C LYS A 40 -0.14 -8.98 -6.47
N ASN A 41 -0.47 -7.86 -5.82
CA ASN A 41 -1.37 -7.85 -4.67
C ASN A 41 -2.13 -6.51 -4.59
N TYR A 42 -3.30 -6.54 -3.98
CA TYR A 42 -4.14 -5.38 -3.70
C TYR A 42 -4.87 -5.57 -2.38
N ALA A 43 -4.86 -4.55 -1.54
CA ALA A 43 -5.68 -4.50 -0.34
C ALA A 43 -6.32 -3.13 -0.19
N GLU A 44 -7.51 -3.12 0.38
CA GLU A 44 -8.26 -1.91 0.72
C GLU A 44 -8.85 -2.07 2.11
N LEU A 45 -8.61 -1.09 2.95
CA LEU A 45 -9.22 -1.00 4.27
C LEU A 45 -10.07 0.25 4.35
N GLN A 46 -11.38 0.06 4.48
CA GLN A 46 -12.32 1.16 4.70
C GLN A 46 -12.13 1.71 6.11
N SER A 47 -12.15 3.04 6.24
CA SER A 47 -12.11 3.70 7.54
C SER A 47 -13.31 3.32 8.42
N SER A 48 -14.45 2.93 7.84
CA SER A 48 -15.62 2.43 8.58
C SER A 48 -15.35 1.08 9.25
N SER A 49 -14.51 0.23 8.66
CA SER A 49 -14.16 -1.09 9.20
C SER A 49 -13.16 -1.02 10.36
N LEU A 50 -12.56 0.15 10.61
CA LEU A 50 -11.64 0.39 11.71
C LEU A 50 -12.34 0.85 12.99
N TYR A 51 -13.59 1.31 12.91
CA TYR A 51 -14.29 1.92 14.03
C TYR A 51 -15.73 1.37 14.14
N ASP A 52 -15.93 0.40 15.05
CA ASP A 52 -17.22 -0.23 15.38
C ASP A 52 -18.25 0.71 16.06
N LYS A 53 -18.00 2.02 16.13
CA LYS A 53 -18.90 2.95 16.85
C LYS A 53 -19.57 3.93 15.88
N PRO A 54 -20.92 4.01 15.88
CA PRO A 54 -21.63 4.94 15.02
C PRO A 54 -21.25 6.36 15.42
N PHE A 55 -20.85 7.13 14.41
CA PHE A 55 -20.64 8.58 14.41
C PHE A 55 -21.43 9.28 15.53
N ARG A 56 -20.80 9.47 16.70
CA ARG A 56 -21.21 10.51 17.64
C ARG A 56 -20.09 11.52 17.67
N THR A 57 -20.40 12.62 16.98
CA THR A 57 -19.75 13.92 17.09
C THR A 57 -18.34 13.96 16.51
N PHE A 58 -18.28 14.58 15.34
CA PHE A 58 -17.11 15.16 14.71
C PHE A 58 -16.23 15.90 15.74
N GLU A 59 -15.14 15.26 16.20
CA GLU A 59 -13.93 16.02 16.47
C GLU A 59 -13.17 16.14 15.15
N LYS A 60 -13.01 17.38 14.67
CA LYS A 60 -12.30 17.73 13.43
C LYS A 60 -10.84 17.24 13.36
N ASN A 61 -10.33 16.58 14.40
CA ASN A 61 -8.97 16.06 14.51
C ASN A 61 -8.86 14.52 14.41
N THR A 62 -9.95 13.76 14.34
CA THR A 62 -9.93 12.28 14.30
C THR A 62 -9.88 11.70 12.87
N LEU A 63 -9.91 12.55 11.84
CA LEU A 63 -9.78 12.18 10.42
C LEU A 63 -8.33 11.78 10.03
N LEU A 64 -7.39 11.91 10.95
CA LEU A 64 -6.03 11.41 10.80
C LEU A 64 -5.95 10.05 11.51
N LEU A 65 -5.98 8.97 10.73
CA LEU A 65 -5.53 7.66 11.22
C LEU A 65 -4.21 7.86 11.96
N SER A 66 -4.13 7.40 13.22
CA SER A 66 -2.89 7.55 13.98
C SER A 66 -1.75 6.86 13.21
N LYS A 67 -0.53 7.39 13.30
CA LYS A 67 0.64 6.80 12.61
C LYS A 67 0.80 5.32 12.97
N GLN A 68 0.45 4.96 14.21
CA GLN A 68 0.49 3.62 14.75
C GLN A 68 -0.57 2.71 14.11
N ASP A 69 -1.78 3.21 13.88
CA ASP A 69 -2.84 2.43 13.25
C ASP A 69 -2.55 2.23 11.76
N VAL A 70 -2.06 3.25 11.05
CA VAL A 70 -1.59 3.10 9.67
C VAL A 70 -0.46 2.06 9.59
N ALA A 71 0.52 2.13 10.49
CA ALA A 71 1.62 1.15 10.53
C ALA A 71 1.13 -0.27 10.82
N ARG A 72 0.17 -0.44 11.74
CA ARG A 72 -0.41 -1.74 12.07
C ARG A 72 -1.19 -2.32 10.88
N VAL A 73 -2.00 -1.50 10.22
CA VAL A 73 -2.77 -1.88 9.03
C VAL A 73 -1.84 -2.28 7.90
N LEU A 74 -0.84 -1.46 7.57
CA LEU A 74 0.11 -1.77 6.51
C LEU A 74 0.87 -3.06 6.82
N LYS A 75 1.25 -3.28 8.08
CA LYS A 75 1.91 -4.52 8.49
C LYS A 75 1.00 -5.74 8.30
N ALA A 76 -0.27 -5.64 8.69
CA ALA A 76 -1.24 -6.72 8.50
C ALA A 76 -1.43 -7.04 7.01
N ILE A 77 -1.67 -6.02 6.19
CA ILE A 77 -1.82 -6.15 4.73
C ILE A 77 -0.58 -6.81 4.10
N LEU A 78 0.62 -6.43 4.52
CA LEU A 78 1.86 -6.99 3.98
C LEU A 78 2.16 -8.40 4.51
N GLN A 79 1.55 -8.83 5.61
CA GLN A 79 1.71 -10.19 6.16
C GLN A 79 0.73 -11.20 5.55
N GLU A 80 -0.45 -10.75 5.14
CA GLU A 80 -1.41 -11.61 4.41
C GLU A 80 -1.05 -11.80 2.93
N ALA A 81 -0.09 -11.02 2.42
CA ALA A 81 0.26 -10.90 1.01
C ALA A 81 1.26 -11.93 0.45
#